data_AF-A0ABD3T9F9-F1
#
_entry.id   AF-A0ABD3T9F9-F1
#
_cell.length_a   1.000
_cell.length_b   1.000
_cell.length_c   1.000
_cell.angle_alpha   90.00
_cell.angle_beta   90.00
_cell.angle_gamma   90.00
#
_symmetry.space_group_name_H-M   'P 1'
#
loop_
_entity.id
_entity.type
_entity.pdbx_description
1 polymer ?
#
loop_
_entity_poly.entity_id
_entity_poly.type
_entity_poly.pdbx_seq_one_letter_code
_entity_poly.pdbx_strand_id
1 'polypeptide(L)'
;MEIAKVVSDAFEFIFTLQFWRMAVLWTISLIFSHLKLFSKTFLSPKSKFSPKIRSFTSSSMAMPLCIITGATSGLGAAAAHALSNEGFFVVIVGRSSEGLSKVISNVKSRNNDACVKAFQVDLSSFKSIVKFKTSLEQWLLDSNMHCSVQLLINNAGILATSCRLTSEGYDQ
;
A
#
# COMPACT_ATOMS: atom_id res chain seq x y z
N MET A 1 4.02 52.98 -19.28
CA MET A 1 5.41 52.57 -19.57
C MET A 1 5.76 51.26 -18.86
N GLU A 2 5.38 51.11 -17.59
CA GLU A 2 5.63 49.90 -16.79
C GLU A 2 4.97 48.62 -17.34
N ILE A 3 3.70 48.69 -17.77
CA ILE A 3 2.97 47.55 -18.35
C ILE A 3 3.63 47.01 -19.62
N ALA A 4 4.11 47.90 -20.50
CA ALA A 4 4.77 47.50 -21.74
C ALA A 4 6.09 46.75 -21.47
N LYS A 5 6.82 47.15 -20.42
CA LYS A 5 8.05 46.47 -19.99
C LYS A 5 7.75 45.07 -19.45
N VAL A 6 6.73 44.95 -18.59
CA VAL A 6 6.30 43.65 -18.04
C VAL A 6 5.86 42.69 -19.14
N VAL A 7 5.13 43.18 -20.15
CA VAL A 7 4.71 42.36 -21.30
C VAL A 7 5.92 41.90 -22.13
N SER A 8 6.89 42.79 -22.34
CA SER A 8 8.14 42.45 -23.06
C SER A 8 8.95 41.39 -22.31
N ASP A 9 9.13 41.55 -20.99
CA ASP A 9 9.89 40.62 -20.15
C ASP A 9 9.21 39.24 -20.09
N ALA A 10 7.87 39.19 -20.06
CA ALA A 10 7.11 37.95 -20.15
C ALA A 10 7.27 37.26 -21.52
N PHE A 11 7.33 38.05 -22.60
CA PHE A 11 7.54 37.51 -23.95
C PHE A 11 8.94 36.91 -24.09
N GLU A 12 9.98 37.64 -23.66
CA GLU A 12 11.36 37.15 -23.57
C GLU A 12 11.44 35.84 -22.77
N PHE A 13 10.76 35.77 -21.61
CA PHE A 13 10.74 34.57 -20.76
C PHE A 13 10.20 33.33 -21.49
N ILE A 14 9.15 33.46 -22.30
CA ILE A 14 8.56 32.36 -23.07
C ILE A 14 9.57 31.76 -24.07
N PHE A 15 10.51 32.55 -24.60
CA PHE A 15 11.54 32.05 -25.51
C PHE A 15 12.76 31.47 -24.79
N THR A 16 12.83 31.54 -23.46
CA THR A 16 13.93 30.93 -22.73
C THR A 16 13.87 29.41 -22.76
N LEU A 17 15.04 28.78 -22.87
CA LEU A 17 15.17 27.33 -22.81
C LEU A 17 14.63 26.74 -21.49
N GLN A 18 14.66 27.54 -20.41
CA GLN A 18 14.11 27.17 -19.12
C GLN A 18 12.59 27.03 -19.14
N PHE A 19 11.88 27.99 -19.75
CA PHE A 19 10.44 27.92 -19.91
C PHE A 19 10.03 26.70 -20.73
N TRP A 20 10.64 26.47 -21.89
CA TRP A 20 10.34 25.31 -22.73
C TRP A 20 10.61 23.98 -22.02
N ARG A 21 11.71 23.89 -21.27
CA ARG A 21 12.05 22.71 -20.48
C ARG A 21 11.01 22.40 -19.40
N MET A 22 10.53 23.41 -18.69
CA MET A 22 9.62 23.25 -17.55
C MET A 22 8.15 23.20 -17.97
N ALA A 23 7.70 24.10 -18.83
CA ALA A 23 6.29 24.26 -19.18
C ALA A 23 5.85 23.32 -20.31
N VAL A 24 6.73 23.02 -21.27
CA VAL A 24 6.36 22.27 -22.48
C VAL A 24 6.87 20.83 -22.42
N LEU A 25 8.19 20.63 -22.35
CA LEU A 25 8.78 19.29 -22.42
C LEU A 25 8.37 18.41 -21.24
N TRP A 26 8.33 18.98 -20.03
CA TRP A 26 7.88 18.27 -18.82
C TRP A 26 6.40 17.89 -18.89
N THR A 27 5.54 18.80 -19.33
CA THR A 27 4.10 18.56 -19.49
C THR A 27 3.83 17.50 -20.55
N ILE A 28 4.51 17.55 -21.70
CA ILE A 28 4.42 16.52 -22.74
C ILE A 28 4.91 15.16 -22.20
N SER A 29 6.00 15.13 -21.45
CA SER A 29 6.51 13.91 -20.82
C SER A 29 5.51 13.31 -19.82
N LEU A 30 4.89 14.16 -18.99
CA LEU A 30 3.83 13.75 -18.06
C LEU A 30 2.60 13.23 -18.80
N ILE A 31 2.10 13.94 -19.80
CA ILE A 31 0.95 13.51 -20.61
C ILE A 31 1.27 12.19 -21.31
N PHE A 32 2.44 12.06 -21.93
CA PHE A 32 2.87 10.82 -22.57
C PHE A 32 2.97 9.67 -21.57
N SER A 33 3.49 9.92 -20.36
CA SER A 33 3.54 8.92 -19.28
C SER A 33 2.14 8.47 -18.87
N HIS A 34 1.20 9.41 -18.69
CA HIS A 34 -0.19 9.10 -18.34
C HIS A 34 -0.92 8.37 -19.47
N LEU A 35 -0.73 8.77 -20.72
CA LEU A 35 -1.26 8.08 -21.90
C LEU A 35 -0.68 6.67 -22.01
N LYS A 36 0.62 6.49 -21.74
CA LYS A 36 1.26 5.17 -21.71
C LYS A 36 0.75 4.31 -20.56
N LEU A 37 0.49 4.89 -19.39
CA LEU A 37 -0.11 4.20 -18.26
C LEU A 37 -1.56 3.78 -18.58
N PHE A 38 -2.37 4.71 -19.08
CA PHE A 38 -3.76 4.49 -19.44
C PHE A 38 -3.92 3.46 -20.56
N SER A 39 -3.11 3.58 -21.62
CA SER A 39 -3.06 2.58 -22.69
C SER A 39 -2.55 1.23 -22.19
N LYS A 40 -1.59 1.17 -21.27
CA LYS A 40 -1.21 -0.11 -20.63
C LYS A 40 -2.34 -0.69 -19.79
N THR A 41 -3.11 0.14 -19.08
CA THR A 41 -4.26 -0.32 -18.29
C THR A 41 -5.39 -0.86 -19.16
N PHE A 42 -5.60 -0.26 -20.34
CA PHE A 42 -6.71 -0.62 -21.24
C PHE A 42 -6.35 -1.69 -22.28
N LEU A 43 -5.13 -1.65 -22.83
CA LEU A 43 -4.68 -2.49 -23.94
C LEU A 43 -3.69 -3.59 -23.53
N SER A 44 -3.10 -3.55 -22.32
CA SER A 44 -2.31 -4.71 -21.89
C SER A 44 -3.27 -5.86 -21.58
N PRO A 45 -3.09 -7.05 -22.15
CA PRO A 45 -3.66 -8.25 -21.53
C PRO A 45 -3.21 -8.23 -20.07
N LYS A 46 -4.13 -8.48 -19.12
CA LYS A 46 -3.84 -8.57 -17.69
C LYS A 46 -2.47 -9.22 -17.55
N SER A 47 -1.46 -8.45 -17.15
CA SER A 47 -0.13 -9.02 -17.05
C SER A 47 -0.27 -10.16 -16.06
N LYS A 48 0.05 -11.37 -16.49
CA LYS A 48 0.29 -12.51 -15.58
C LYS A 48 1.60 -12.26 -14.84
N PHE A 49 1.77 -11.06 -14.32
CA PHE A 49 2.75 -10.77 -13.28
C PHE A 49 2.11 -11.04 -11.93
N SER A 50 1.46 -12.19 -11.81
CA SER A 50 1.75 -13.00 -10.64
C SER A 50 3.22 -13.38 -10.82
N PRO A 51 4.15 -13.09 -9.90
CA PRO A 51 5.09 -14.15 -9.63
C PRO A 51 4.17 -15.32 -9.34
N LYS A 52 4.01 -16.26 -10.30
CA LYS A 52 3.52 -17.58 -9.96
C LYS A 52 4.54 -17.96 -8.90
N ILE A 53 4.17 -17.80 -7.63
CA ILE A 53 4.80 -18.49 -6.52
C ILE A 53 4.89 -19.88 -7.10
N ARG A 54 6.12 -20.30 -7.46
CA ARG A 54 6.36 -21.59 -8.12
C ARG A 54 5.44 -22.52 -7.39
N SER A 55 4.54 -23.19 -8.12
CA SER A 55 3.64 -24.19 -7.58
C SER A 55 4.39 -24.85 -6.44
N PHE A 56 3.97 -24.64 -5.19
CA PHE A 56 4.62 -25.26 -4.05
C PHE A 56 4.39 -26.75 -4.30
N THR A 57 5.36 -27.39 -4.98
CA THR A 57 5.23 -28.73 -5.52
C THR A 57 5.29 -29.65 -4.34
N SER A 58 4.10 -30.11 -3.94
CA SER A 58 3.79 -31.36 -3.25
C SER A 58 4.92 -31.99 -2.43
N SER A 59 5.18 -31.40 -1.27
CA SER A 59 5.47 -32.14 -0.04
C SER A 59 5.41 -31.15 1.13
N SER A 60 4.21 -31.03 1.74
CA SER A 60 3.93 -30.34 3.01
C SER A 60 4.37 -28.87 3.16
N MET A 61 3.94 -27.97 2.28
CA MET A 61 4.31 -26.55 2.39
C MET A 61 3.15 -25.70 2.90
N ALA A 62 3.32 -25.15 4.11
CA ALA A 62 2.39 -24.25 4.77
C ALA A 62 2.07 -23.01 3.88
N MET A 63 0.84 -22.50 4.00
CA MET A 63 0.39 -21.30 3.28
C MET A 63 1.31 -20.11 3.58
N PRO A 64 1.82 -19.37 2.55
CA PRO A 64 2.72 -18.25 2.79
C PRO A 64 2.00 -17.13 3.53
N LEU A 65 2.66 -16.58 4.53
CA LEU A 65 2.15 -15.54 5.41
C LEU A 65 2.48 -14.15 4.88
N CYS A 66 1.46 -13.31 4.76
CA CYS A 66 1.60 -11.89 4.47
C CYS A 66 1.03 -11.05 5.62
N ILE A 67 1.73 -9.99 6.01
CA ILE A 67 1.27 -8.99 6.97
C ILE A 67 1.04 -7.67 6.24
N ILE A 68 -0.11 -7.05 6.46
CA ILE A 68 -0.47 -5.76 5.84
C ILE A 68 -0.86 -4.78 6.93
N THR A 69 -0.12 -3.68 7.04
CA THR A 69 -0.46 -2.58 7.95
C THR A 69 -1.43 -1.58 7.29
N GLY A 70 -2.30 -0.95 8.08
CA GLY A 70 -3.29 -0.02 7.55
C GLY A 70 -4.34 -0.71 6.68
N ALA A 71 -4.64 -1.97 6.96
CA ALA A 71 -5.45 -2.83 6.10
C ALA A 71 -6.97 -2.64 6.27
N THR A 72 -7.41 -1.66 7.08
CA THR A 72 -8.84 -1.43 7.38
C THR A 72 -9.59 -0.68 6.27
N SER A 73 -8.90 -0.13 5.28
CA SER A 73 -9.50 0.63 4.18
C SER A 73 -8.55 0.76 2.98
N GLY A 74 -9.03 1.40 1.90
CA GLY A 74 -8.21 1.84 0.77
C GLY A 74 -7.37 0.72 0.13
N LEU A 75 -6.12 1.05 -0.20
CA LEU A 75 -5.17 0.13 -0.83
C LEU A 75 -4.84 -1.08 0.05
N GLY A 76 -4.74 -0.90 1.36
CA GLY A 76 -4.48 -2.00 2.29
C GLY A 76 -5.58 -3.06 2.28
N ALA A 77 -6.85 -2.64 2.29
CA ALA A 77 -7.98 -3.56 2.20
C ALA A 77 -8.05 -4.25 0.81
N ALA A 78 -7.77 -3.51 -0.26
CA ALA A 78 -7.71 -4.07 -1.61
C ALA A 78 -6.57 -5.10 -1.75
N ALA A 79 -5.40 -4.81 -1.18
CA ALA A 79 -4.27 -5.73 -1.13
C ALA A 79 -4.59 -6.99 -0.34
N ALA A 80 -5.28 -6.87 0.81
CA ALA A 80 -5.70 -8.02 1.61
C ALA A 80 -6.60 -8.97 0.80
N HIS A 81 -7.56 -8.43 0.07
CA HIS A 81 -8.40 -9.22 -0.82
C HIS A 81 -7.59 -9.87 -1.96
N ALA A 82 -6.75 -9.10 -2.66
CA ALA A 82 -5.96 -9.62 -3.76
C ALA A 82 -5.01 -10.76 -3.32
N LEU A 83 -4.29 -10.57 -2.21
CA LEU A 83 -3.35 -11.57 -1.69
C LEU A 83 -4.04 -12.81 -1.14
N SER A 84 -5.24 -12.66 -0.56
CA SER A 84 -6.05 -13.83 -0.17
C SER A 84 -6.43 -14.71 -1.37
N ASN A 85 -6.66 -14.10 -2.55
CA ASN A 85 -6.94 -14.84 -3.79
C ASN A 85 -5.69 -15.45 -4.42
N GLU A 86 -4.50 -14.92 -4.13
CA GLU A 86 -3.22 -15.49 -4.52
C GLU A 86 -2.75 -16.60 -3.55
N GLY A 87 -3.59 -16.98 -2.57
CA GLY A 87 -3.32 -18.11 -1.66
C GLY A 87 -2.41 -17.76 -0.48
N PHE A 88 -2.29 -16.49 -0.12
CA PHE A 88 -1.62 -16.11 1.12
C PHE A 88 -2.54 -16.28 2.33
N PHE A 89 -1.94 -16.62 3.46
CA PHE A 89 -2.53 -16.34 4.76
C PHE A 89 -2.31 -14.86 5.04
N VAL A 90 -3.39 -14.09 5.12
CA VAL A 90 -3.30 -12.63 5.25
C VAL A 90 -3.53 -12.21 6.70
N VAL A 91 -2.51 -11.61 7.30
CA VAL A 91 -2.60 -10.92 8.59
C VAL A 91 -2.87 -9.45 8.35
N ILE A 92 -4.07 -8.99 8.66
CA ILE A 92 -4.45 -7.59 8.54
C ILE A 92 -4.23 -6.85 9.87
N VAL A 93 -3.58 -5.70 9.79
CA VAL A 93 -3.21 -4.88 10.96
C VAL A 93 -3.80 -3.49 10.83
N GLY A 94 -4.42 -2.99 11.89
CA GLY A 94 -4.98 -1.64 11.94
C GLY A 94 -5.52 -1.25 13.31
N ARG A 95 -5.92 0.02 13.45
CA ARG A 95 -6.33 0.59 14.74
C ARG A 95 -7.78 0.31 15.13
N SER A 96 -8.67 0.20 14.15
CA SER A 96 -10.10 0.00 14.36
C SER A 96 -10.47 -1.47 14.27
N SER A 97 -10.93 -2.04 15.40
CA SER A 97 -11.46 -3.41 15.44
C SER A 97 -12.66 -3.58 14.48
N GLU A 98 -13.54 -2.58 14.41
CA GLU A 98 -14.68 -2.58 13.48
C GLU A 98 -14.22 -2.60 12.02
N GLY A 99 -13.23 -1.77 11.67
CA GLY A 99 -12.66 -1.74 10.33
C GLY A 99 -12.01 -3.07 9.95
N LEU A 100 -11.32 -3.72 10.88
CA LEU A 100 -10.73 -5.05 10.67
C LEU A 100 -11.81 -6.12 10.43
N SER A 101 -12.86 -6.14 11.26
CA SER A 101 -13.99 -7.08 11.12
C SER A 101 -14.72 -6.91 9.79
N LYS A 102 -14.91 -5.66 9.35
CA LYS A 102 -15.49 -5.35 8.04
C LYS A 102 -14.64 -5.90 6.89
N VAL A 103 -13.33 -5.75 6.97
CA VAL A 103 -12.41 -6.26 5.95
C VAL A 103 -12.39 -7.78 5.94
N ILE A 104 -12.36 -8.45 7.10
CA ILE A 104 -12.48 -9.92 7.18
C ILE A 104 -13.77 -10.39 6.48
N SER A 105 -14.90 -9.76 6.81
CA SER A 105 -16.20 -10.13 6.24
C SER A 105 -16.23 -9.95 4.72
N ASN A 106 -15.67 -8.84 4.22
CA ASN A 106 -15.59 -8.55 2.79
C ASN A 106 -14.64 -9.48 2.03
N VAL A 107 -13.52 -9.89 2.66
CA VAL A 107 -12.60 -10.85 2.04
C VAL A 107 -13.26 -12.22 1.98
N LYS A 108 -13.84 -12.69 3.09
CA LYS A 108 -14.50 -14.00 3.16
C LYS A 108 -15.74 -14.11 2.28
N SER A 109 -16.51 -13.04 2.11
CA SER A 109 -17.68 -13.06 1.22
C SER A 109 -17.33 -13.21 -0.27
N ARG A 110 -16.09 -12.89 -0.65
CA ARG A 110 -15.59 -13.00 -2.03
C ARG A 110 -14.72 -14.23 -2.25
N ASN A 111 -14.13 -14.75 -1.17
CA ASN A 111 -13.31 -15.94 -1.16
C ASN A 111 -13.56 -16.71 0.15
N ASN A 112 -14.40 -17.74 0.09
CA ASN A 112 -14.80 -18.54 1.25
C ASN A 112 -13.61 -19.28 1.88
N ASP A 113 -12.59 -19.61 1.09
CA ASP A 113 -11.39 -20.33 1.53
C ASP A 113 -10.29 -19.38 2.06
N ALA A 114 -10.54 -18.06 2.04
CA ALA A 114 -9.57 -17.07 2.49
C ALA A 114 -9.21 -17.23 3.97
N CYS A 115 -7.93 -17.45 4.21
CA CYS A 115 -7.35 -17.48 5.55
C CYS A 115 -6.88 -16.07 5.94
N VAL A 116 -7.62 -15.43 6.85
CA VAL A 116 -7.35 -14.06 7.29
C VAL A 116 -7.39 -13.97 8.81
N LYS A 117 -6.38 -13.32 9.40
CA LYS A 117 -6.31 -13.01 10.84
C LYS A 117 -6.17 -11.50 11.03
N ALA A 118 -6.88 -10.93 11.99
CA ALA A 118 -6.75 -9.52 12.36
C ALA A 118 -5.96 -9.34 13.65
N PHE A 119 -5.15 -8.29 13.70
CA PHE A 119 -4.57 -7.75 14.93
C PHE A 119 -4.86 -6.25 15.01
N GLN A 120 -5.45 -5.84 16.14
CA GLN A 120 -5.63 -4.44 16.46
C GLN A 120 -4.31 -3.87 17.00
N VAL A 121 -3.73 -2.91 16.27
CA VAL A 121 -2.42 -2.33 16.59
C VAL A 121 -2.43 -0.84 16.30
N ASP A 122 -1.89 -0.07 17.23
CA ASP A 122 -1.58 1.34 17.04
C ASP A 122 -0.09 1.50 16.73
N LEU A 123 0.21 1.79 15.47
CA LEU A 123 1.59 1.95 15.02
C LEU A 123 2.24 3.25 15.49
N SER A 124 1.48 4.16 16.11
CA SER A 124 2.03 5.34 16.76
C SER A 124 2.54 5.08 18.19
N SER A 125 2.46 3.84 18.68
CA SER A 125 2.96 3.45 20.00
C SER A 125 3.89 2.25 19.90
N PHE A 126 5.13 2.40 20.38
CA PHE A 126 6.11 1.30 20.42
C PHE A 126 5.64 0.17 21.32
N LYS A 127 4.97 0.49 22.44
CA LYS A 127 4.37 -0.50 23.32
C LYS A 127 3.33 -1.36 22.57
N SER A 128 2.51 -0.75 21.73
CA SER A 128 1.52 -1.47 20.92
C SER A 128 2.19 -2.36 19.88
N ILE A 129 3.24 -1.87 19.21
CA ILE A 129 4.02 -2.64 18.22
C ILE A 129 4.70 -3.85 18.86
N VAL A 130 5.34 -3.68 20.01
CA VAL A 130 6.00 -4.79 20.73
C VAL A 130 4.95 -5.82 21.18
N LYS A 131 3.80 -5.37 21.71
CA LYS A 131 2.69 -6.28 22.07
C LYS A 131 2.19 -7.06 20.85
N PHE A 132 2.07 -6.40 19.70
CA PHE A 132 1.68 -7.05 18.45
C PHE A 132 2.69 -8.12 18.06
N LYS A 133 3.99 -7.82 18.07
CA LYS A 133 5.06 -8.79 17.77
C LYS A 133 4.89 -10.05 18.63
N THR A 134 4.81 -9.92 19.95
CA THR A 134 4.66 -11.06 20.85
C THR A 134 3.35 -11.83 20.61
N SER A 135 2.25 -11.11 20.36
CA SER A 135 0.95 -11.75 20.10
C SER A 135 0.94 -12.50 18.77
N LEU A 136 1.64 -11.99 17.76
CA LEU A 136 1.80 -12.63 16.46
C LEU A 136 2.67 -13.88 16.59
N GLU A 137 3.83 -13.77 17.24
CA GLU A 137 4.73 -14.91 17.49
C GLU A 137 4.00 -16.03 18.23
N GLN A 138 3.27 -15.71 19.30
CA GLN A 138 2.48 -16.69 20.04
C GLN A 138 1.40 -17.33 19.18
N TRP A 139 0.63 -16.53 18.42
CA TRP A 139 -0.41 -17.06 17.56
C TRP A 139 0.13 -17.98 16.45
N LEU A 140 1.31 -17.67 15.90
CA LEU A 140 1.96 -18.52 14.90
C LEU A 140 2.37 -19.88 15.50
N LEU A 141 2.92 -19.87 16.72
CA LEU A 141 3.27 -21.09 17.46
C LEU A 141 2.02 -21.93 17.76
N ASP A 142 0.96 -21.31 18.30
CA ASP A 142 -0.28 -21.99 18.68
C ASP A 142 -1.00 -22.59 17.46
N SER A 143 -0.85 -21.95 16.29
CA SER A 143 -1.49 -22.39 15.04
C SER A 143 -0.65 -23.39 14.25
N ASN A 144 0.50 -23.84 14.80
CA ASN A 144 1.47 -24.71 14.12
C ASN A 144 1.87 -24.19 12.73
N MET A 145 1.94 -22.85 12.59
CA MET A 145 2.34 -22.19 11.35
C MET A 145 3.84 -21.91 11.37
N HIS A 146 4.47 -22.01 10.20
CA HIS A 146 5.89 -21.68 10.09
C HIS A 146 6.13 -20.20 10.43
N CYS A 147 7.08 -19.90 11.33
CA CYS A 147 7.32 -18.56 11.88
C CYS A 147 7.90 -17.54 10.89
N SER A 148 7.98 -17.85 9.60
CA SER A 148 8.53 -16.94 8.60
C SER A 148 7.43 -16.11 7.95
N VAL A 149 7.58 -14.79 7.99
CA VAL A 149 6.77 -13.85 7.21
C VAL A 149 7.37 -13.74 5.81
N GLN A 150 6.64 -14.12 4.77
CA GLN A 150 7.13 -14.02 3.38
C GLN A 150 6.94 -12.62 2.79
N LEU A 151 5.93 -11.88 3.25
CA LEU A 151 5.63 -10.54 2.75
C LEU A 151 5.14 -9.63 3.88
N LEU A 152 5.79 -8.47 4.03
CA LEU A 152 5.35 -7.39 4.90
C LEU A 152 5.04 -6.16 4.04
N ILE A 153 3.79 -5.69 4.10
CA ILE A 153 3.33 -4.48 3.42
C ILE A 153 3.15 -3.37 4.44
N ASN A 154 4.10 -2.44 4.46
CA ASN A 154 4.05 -1.22 5.25
C ASN A 154 3.16 -0.18 4.55
N ASN A 155 1.84 -0.35 4.65
CA ASN A 155 0.86 0.51 3.97
C ASN A 155 0.20 1.53 4.92
N ALA A 156 0.26 1.33 6.24
CA ALA A 156 -0.30 2.31 7.17
C ALA A 156 0.32 3.70 6.98
N GLY A 157 -0.54 4.72 6.88
CA GLY A 157 -0.13 6.11 6.78
C GLY A 157 -1.30 7.03 7.13
N ILE A 158 -0.96 8.25 7.51
CA ILE A 158 -1.91 9.33 7.76
C ILE A 158 -1.46 10.58 7.02
N LEU A 159 -2.40 11.44 6.67
CA LEU A 159 -2.10 12.83 6.32
C LEU A 159 -2.28 13.66 7.60
N ALA A 160 -1.17 14.00 8.26
CA ALA A 160 -1.21 14.86 9.43
C ALA A 160 -1.39 16.32 9.00
N THR A 161 -2.50 16.95 9.40
CA THR A 161 -2.78 18.37 9.13
C THR A 161 -2.38 19.28 10.29
N SER A 162 -1.87 18.69 11.38
CA SER A 162 -1.43 19.39 12.59
C SER A 162 -0.30 18.59 13.24
N CYS A 163 0.57 19.26 13.99
CA CYS A 163 1.58 18.59 14.81
C CYS A 163 0.90 17.68 15.84
N ARG A 164 1.41 16.45 15.97
CA ARG A 164 0.89 15.42 16.88
C ARG A 164 2.07 14.64 17.42
N LEU A 165 2.14 14.49 18.73
CA LEU A 165 3.19 13.71 19.36
C LEU A 165 2.69 12.31 19.68
N THR A 166 3.54 11.32 19.45
CA THR A 166 3.37 9.97 19.98
C THR A 166 3.55 9.95 21.50
N SER A 167 3.17 8.84 22.15
CA SER A 167 3.41 8.65 23.59
C SER A 167 4.90 8.76 23.98
N GLU A 168 5.78 8.52 23.01
CA GLU A 168 7.23 8.51 23.15
C GLU A 168 7.86 9.87 22.77
N GLY A 169 7.04 10.86 22.38
CA GLY A 169 7.50 12.23 22.08
C GLY A 169 8.02 12.44 20.66
N TYR A 170 7.76 11.51 19.72
CA TYR A 170 8.06 11.69 18.30
C TYR A 170 6.89 12.34 17.56
N ASP A 171 7.14 12.92 16.40
CA ASP A 171 6.06 13.33 15.48
C ASP A 171 5.33 12.08 14.94
N GLN A 172 4.01 12.17 14.81
CA GLN A 172 3.11 11.04 14.53
C GLN A 172 2.87 10.78 13.03
#